data_AF-A0A838QP10-F1
#
_entry.id   AF-A0A838QP10-F1
#
_cell.length_a   1.000
_cell.length_b   1.000
_cell.length_c   1.000
_cell.angle_alpha   90.00
_cell.angle_beta   90.00
_cell.angle_gamma   90.00
#
_symmetry.space_group_name_H-M   'P 1'
#
loop_
_entity.id
_entity.type
_entity.pdbx_description
1 polymer ?
#
loop_
_entity_poly.entity_id
_entity_poly.type
_entity_poly.pdbx_seq_one_letter_code
_entity_poly.pdbx_strand_id
1 'polypeptide(L)' 'MPKSEAAGSTPALAEELARLEEIVRKLEADDIELDSALVLFEEGVARLRAARERLAAAELKVQSVLEEAGGDLRLTDLDG' A
#
# COMPACT_ATOMS: atom_id res chain seq x y z
N MET A 1 -31.07 -14.57 6.78
CA MET A 1 -29.74 -13.97 6.95
C MET A 1 -28.78 -14.80 6.12
N PRO A 2 -28.29 -14.32 4.95
CA PRO A 2 -26.96 -13.68 4.92
C PRO A 2 -26.70 -12.71 3.71
N LYS A 3 -25.82 -11.72 3.87
CA LYS A 3 -25.00 -11.11 2.80
C LYS A 3 -23.78 -10.50 3.48
N SER A 4 -22.64 -11.17 3.41
CA SER A 4 -21.55 -10.79 2.49
C SER A 4 -20.92 -9.44 2.86
N GLU A 5 -19.99 -9.46 3.81
CA GLU A 5 -18.96 -8.43 3.94
C GLU A 5 -17.57 -9.08 3.84
N ALA A 6 -17.33 -9.74 2.70
CA ALA A 6 -15.99 -9.90 2.17
C ALA A 6 -15.70 -8.70 1.25
N ALA A 7 -15.37 -7.54 1.82
CA ALA A 7 -15.02 -6.33 1.04
C ALA A 7 -14.21 -5.30 1.84
N GLY A 8 -13.22 -5.75 2.61
CA GLY A 8 -12.35 -4.89 3.42
C GLY A 8 -11.07 -4.45 2.70
N SER A 9 -11.21 -3.81 1.53
CA SER A 9 -10.28 -2.77 1.04
C SER A 9 -8.92 -3.17 0.41
N THR A 10 -8.92 -4.12 -0.52
CA THR A 10 -7.90 -4.27 -1.59
C THR A 10 -7.83 -3.12 -2.62
N PRO A 11 -8.91 -2.41 -3.01
CA PRO A 11 -8.81 -1.31 -3.99
C PRO A 11 -7.88 -0.16 -3.55
N ALA A 12 -7.83 0.16 -2.26
CA ALA A 12 -7.09 1.33 -1.80
C ALA A 12 -5.56 1.24 -2.00
N LEU A 13 -4.93 0.06 -1.77
CA LEU A 13 -3.47 -0.05 -1.97
C LEU A 13 -3.10 0.02 -3.46
N ALA A 14 -3.88 -0.65 -4.31
CA ALA A 14 -3.68 -0.61 -5.76
C ALA A 14 -3.86 0.82 -6.32
N GLU A 15 -4.84 1.57 -5.79
CA GLU A 15 -5.05 2.99 -6.12
C GLU A 15 -3.88 3.88 -5.67
N GLU A 16 -3.35 3.68 -4.45
CA GLU A 16 -2.17 4.42 -3.98
C GLU A 16 -0.96 4.18 -4.88
N LEU A 17 -0.73 2.93 -5.28
CA LEU A 17 0.37 2.56 -6.17
C LEU A 17 0.19 3.13 -7.58
N ALA A 18 -1.02 3.01 -8.15
CA ALA A 18 -1.31 3.56 -9.47
C ALA A 18 -1.10 5.08 -9.54
N ARG A 19 -1.46 5.80 -8.47
CA ARG A 19 -1.22 7.24 -8.38
C ARG A 19 0.24 7.57 -8.16
N LEU A 20 0.98 6.80 -7.35
CA LEU A 20 2.43 6.95 -7.22
C LEU A 20 3.14 6.81 -8.57
N GLU A 21 2.78 5.82 -9.38
CA GLU A 21 3.30 5.66 -10.74
C GLU A 21 2.99 6.87 -11.64
N GLU A 22 1.78 7.42 -11.54
CA GLU A 22 1.41 8.62 -12.28
C GLU A 22 2.23 9.84 -11.85
N ILE A 23 2.48 9.99 -10.55
CA ILE A 23 3.33 11.05 -10.00
C ILE A 23 4.75 10.93 -10.53
N VAL A 24 5.34 9.72 -10.51
CA VAL A 24 6.69 9.47 -11.05
C VAL A 24 6.75 9.84 -12.53
N ARG A 25 5.80 9.38 -13.34
CA ARG A 25 5.73 9.74 -14.77
C ARG A 25 5.67 11.24 -15.03
N LYS A 26 4.99 11.99 -14.17
CA LYS A 26 4.89 13.46 -14.28
C LYS A 26 6.16 14.16 -13.83
N LEU A 27 6.82 13.67 -12.78
CA LEU A 27 8.09 14.21 -12.29
C LEU A 27 9.25 13.95 -13.26
N GLU A 28 9.17 12.89 -14.08
CA GLU A 28 10.13 12.57 -15.14
C GLU A 28 9.93 13.39 -16.43
N ALA A 29 8.86 14.18 -16.52
CA ALA A 29 8.62 15.01 -17.71
C ALA A 29 9.59 16.20 -17.76
N ASP A 30 10.15 16.47 -18.95
CA ASP A 30 11.19 17.49 -19.15
C ASP A 30 10.74 18.94 -18.89
N ASP A 31 9.43 19.22 -18.87
CA ASP A 31 8.85 20.58 -18.83
C ASP A 31 7.95 20.80 -17.61
N ILE A 32 8.29 20.18 -16.47
CA ILE A 32 7.57 20.42 -15.22
C ILE A 32 8.10 21.68 -14.50
N GLU A 33 7.19 22.58 -14.15
CA GLU A 33 7.52 23.73 -13.31
C GLU A 33 7.89 23.28 -11.88
N LEU A 34 8.87 23.95 -11.26
CA LEU A 34 9.39 23.61 -9.93
C LEU A 34 8.29 23.51 -8.87
N ASP A 35 7.37 24.48 -8.82
CA ASP A 35 6.29 24.48 -7.82
C ASP A 35 5.36 23.28 -8.01
N SER A 36 5.08 22.91 -9.27
CA SER A 36 4.29 21.71 -9.58
C SER A 36 5.02 20.42 -9.19
N ALA A 37 6.34 20.37 -9.41
CA ALA A 37 7.16 19.23 -9.01
C ALA A 37 7.19 19.06 -7.47
N LEU A 38 7.27 20.16 -6.72
CA LEU A 38 7.22 20.12 -5.25
C LEU A 38 5.88 19.60 -4.73
N VAL A 39 4.76 20.06 -5.29
CA VAL A 39 3.43 19.58 -4.93
C VAL A 39 3.27 18.07 -5.21
N LEU A 40 3.72 17.62 -6.39
CA LEU A 40 3.68 16.20 -6.75
C LEU A 40 4.57 15.34 -5.85
N PHE A 41 5.75 15.86 -5.48
CA PHE A 41 6.66 15.18 -4.56
C PHE A 41 6.04 15.03 -3.16
N GLU A 42 5.45 16.09 -2.61
CA GLU A 42 4.76 16.04 -1.32
C GLU A 42 3.59 15.04 -1.34
N GLU A 43 2.78 15.05 -2.42
CA GLU A 43 1.72 14.06 -2.61
C GLU A 43 2.31 12.64 -2.61
N GLY A 44 3.37 12.40 -3.38
CA GLY A 44 4.03 11.10 -3.45
C GLY A 44 4.55 10.60 -2.10
N VAL A 45 5.18 11.48 -1.31
CA VAL A 45 5.66 11.13 0.05
C VAL A 45 4.50 10.76 0.97
N ALA A 46 3.39 11.51 0.93
CA ALA A 46 2.22 11.22 1.75
C ALA A 46 1.59 9.87 1.39
N ARG A 47 1.44 9.58 0.10
CA ARG A 47 0.90 8.31 -0.40
C ARG A 47 1.77 7.12 -0.04
N LEU A 48 3.09 7.25 -0.20
CA LEU A 48 4.03 6.19 0.16
C LEU A 48 3.96 5.85 1.65
N ARG A 49 3.79 6.86 2.53
CA ARG A 49 3.59 6.63 3.97
C ARG A 49 2.30 5.87 4.24
N ALA A 50 1.18 6.30 3.64
CA ALA A 50 -0.11 5.62 3.81
C ALA A 50 -0.08 4.16 3.33
N ALA A 51 0.58 3.89 2.20
CA ALA A 51 0.76 2.54 1.68
C ALA A 51 1.55 1.65 2.66
N ARG A 52 2.65 2.17 3.22
CA ARG A 52 3.49 1.46 4.20
C ARG A 52 2.76 1.14 5.49
N GLU A 53 2.04 2.11 6.06
CA GLU A 53 1.25 1.91 7.28
C GLU A 53 0.19 0.82 7.09
N ARG A 54 -0.40 0.78 5.90
CA ARG A 54 -1.41 -0.21 5.55
C ARG A 54 -0.83 -1.61 5.37
N LEU A 55 0.35 -1.72 4.75
CA LEU A 55 1.07 -2.98 4.64
C LEU A 55 1.43 -3.52 6.03
N ALA A 56 1.98 -2.67 6.91
CA ALA A 56 2.30 -3.04 8.29
C ALA A 56 1.04 -3.52 9.06
N ALA A 57 -0.10 -2.84 8.90
CA ALA A 57 -1.36 -3.28 9.50
C ALA A 57 -1.85 -4.63 8.95
N ALA A 58 -1.66 -4.89 7.66
CA ALA A 58 -2.00 -6.17 7.05
C ALA A 58 -1.09 -7.30 7.55
N GLU A 59 0.23 -7.06 7.65
CA GLU A 59 1.20 -8.01 8.19
C GLU A 59 0.87 -8.40 9.64
N LEU A 60 0.57 -7.41 10.50
CA LEU A 60 0.15 -7.66 11.89
C LEU A 60 -1.12 -8.52 11.96
N LYS A 61 -2.10 -8.24 11.09
CA LYS A 61 -3.33 -9.03 11.03
C LYS A 61 -3.08 -10.45 10.54
N VAL A 62 -2.17 -10.64 9.61
CA VAL A 62 -1.76 -11.99 9.19
C VAL A 62 -1.12 -12.70 10.38
N GLN A 63 -0.13 -12.09 11.03
CA GLN A 63 0.54 -12.67 12.21
C GLN A 63 -0.45 -13.09 13.30
N SER A 64 -1.42 -12.23 13.66
CA SER A 64 -2.42 -12.56 14.68
C SER A 64 -3.28 -13.77 14.30
N VAL A 65 -3.68 -13.87 13.02
CA VAL A 65 -4.44 -15.03 12.53
C VAL A 65 -3.61 -16.31 12.58
N LEU A 66 -2.30 -16.24 12.30
CA LEU A 66 -1.39 -17.39 12.37
C LEU A 66 -1.18 -17.86 13.82
N GLU A 67 -1.07 -16.92 14.76
CA GLU A 67 -0.98 -17.20 16.20
C GLU A 67 -2.26 -17.85 16.72
N GLU A 68 -3.43 -17.32 16.36
CA GLU A 68 -4.75 -17.86 16.72
C GLU A 68 -4.99 -19.27 16.12
N ALA A 69 -4.45 -19.56 14.94
CA ALA A 69 -4.54 -20.87 14.30
C ALA A 69 -3.66 -21.96 14.96
N GLY A 70 -2.97 -21.65 16.07
CA GLY A 70 -2.22 -22.63 16.85
C GLY A 70 -0.79 -22.90 16.37
N GLY A 71 -0.21 -21.99 15.57
CA GLY A 71 1.21 -22.03 15.19
C GLY A 71 1.60 -23.06 14.11
N ASP A 72 0.64 -23.72 13.47
CA ASP A 72 0.92 -24.76 12.46
C ASP A 72 1.18 -24.20 11.04
N LEU A 73 1.00 -22.89 10.85
CA LEU A 73 1.35 -22.20 9.62
C LEU A 73 2.79 -21.65 9.73
N ARG A 74 3.76 -22.44 9.26
CA ARG A 74 5.14 -21.97 9.08
C ARG A 74 5.19 -20.94 7.96
N LEU A 75 5.30 -19.66 8.31
CA LEU A 75 5.92 -18.64 7.47
C LEU A 75 7.37 -19.08 7.29
N THR A 76 7.65 -19.78 6.19
CA THR A 76 9.03 -19.88 5.70
C THR A 76 9.28 -18.60 4.93
N ASP A 77 10.33 -17.88 5.31
CA ASP A 77 10.71 -16.59 4.75
C ASP A 77 10.67 -16.67 3.23
N LEU A 78 9.70 -15.99 2.61
CA LEU A 78 9.56 -15.86 1.16
C LEU A 78 10.45 -14.71 0.63
N ASP A 79 11.66 -14.59 1.17
CA ASP A 79 12.68 -13.66 0.70
C ASP A 79 13.81 -14.49 0.06
N GLY A 80 13.75 -14.60 -1.26
CA GLY A 80 14.82 -15.10 -2.13
C GLY A 80 15.12 -14.09 -3.23
#